data_AF-A0A0S4TSQ5-F1
#
_entry.id   AF-A0A0S4TSQ5-F1
#
_cell.length_a   1.000
_cell.length_b   1.000
_cell.length_c   1.000
_cell.angle_alpha   90.00
_cell.angle_beta   90.00
_cell.angle_gamma   90.00
#
_symmetry.space_group_name_H-M   'P 1'
#
loop_
_entity.id
_entity.type
_entity.pdbx_description
1 polymer ?
#
loop_
_entity_poly.entity_id
_entity_poly.type
_entity_poly.pdbx_seq_one_letter_code
_entity_poly.pdbx_strand_id
1 'polypeptide(L)'
;MSIITIQQTDKSNFLCKRFAAETSQMFDRPEHARAIAARVPLENLFRVLEMFQSRNFVDETRKGILALESTAGQDGEDPQDELWHKDIESAVANSIHKIYGASASEKEATVELQSALRWLATDSQLDNRDQIITRAKQFFSHLSQAL
;
A
#
# COMPACT_ATOMS: atom_id res chain seq x y z
N MET A 1 -22.99 -24.68 -6.50
CA MET A 1 -22.35 -23.42 -6.91
C MET A 1 -22.26 -22.56 -5.67
N SER A 2 -21.07 -22.44 -5.09
CA SER A 2 -20.86 -21.67 -3.86
C SER A 2 -20.75 -20.20 -4.24
N ILE A 3 -21.70 -19.39 -3.77
CA ILE A 3 -21.61 -17.93 -3.80
C ILE A 3 -20.50 -17.58 -2.80
N ILE A 4 -19.30 -17.29 -3.31
CA ILE A 4 -18.21 -16.77 -2.49
C ILE A 4 -18.61 -15.33 -2.18
N THR A 5 -19.21 -15.13 -1.01
CA THR A 5 -19.43 -13.80 -0.44
C THR A 5 -18.07 -13.26 -0.05
N ILE A 6 -17.40 -12.55 -0.97
CA ILE A 6 -16.12 -11.89 -0.69
C ILE A 6 -16.43 -10.76 0.30
N GLN A 7 -16.08 -10.97 1.58
CA GLN A 7 -16.24 -9.96 2.63
C GLN A 7 -15.40 -8.72 2.25
N GLN A 8 -15.86 -7.51 2.58
CA GLN A 8 -15.18 -6.26 2.21
C GLN A 8 -13.74 -6.20 2.76
N THR A 9 -13.50 -6.84 3.89
CA THR A 9 -12.19 -7.04 4.54
C THR A 9 -11.21 -7.78 3.63
N ASP A 10 -11.64 -8.89 3.00
CA ASP A 10 -10.85 -9.65 2.02
C ASP A 10 -10.52 -8.79 0.79
N LYS A 11 -11.41 -7.85 0.41
CA LYS A 11 -11.18 -6.96 -0.74
C LYS A 11 -10.05 -5.98 -0.47
N SER A 12 -9.95 -5.40 0.73
CA SER A 12 -8.89 -4.43 1.06
C SER A 12 -7.51 -5.09 1.09
N ASN A 13 -7.38 -6.24 1.76
CA ASN A 13 -6.12 -6.99 1.79
C ASN A 13 -5.72 -7.46 0.38
N PHE A 14 -6.68 -8.00 -0.38
CA PHE A 14 -6.45 -8.42 -1.76
C PHE A 14 -6.04 -7.26 -2.68
N LEU A 15 -6.69 -6.10 -2.59
CA LEU A 15 -6.35 -4.92 -3.38
C LEU A 15 -4.98 -4.38 -3.00
N CYS A 16 -4.66 -4.28 -1.70
CA CYS A 16 -3.35 -3.84 -1.24
C CYS A 16 -2.24 -4.77 -1.73
N LYS A 17 -2.44 -6.09 -1.61
CA LYS A 17 -1.56 -7.12 -2.16
C LYS A 17 -1.36 -6.97 -3.67
N ARG A 18 -2.44 -6.80 -4.41
CA ARG A 18 -2.41 -6.65 -5.88
C ARG A 18 -1.66 -5.39 -6.28
N PHE A 19 -1.95 -4.26 -5.65
CA PHE A 19 -1.27 -3.00 -5.92
C PHE A 19 0.21 -3.07 -5.55
N ALA A 20 0.56 -3.67 -4.41
CA ALA A 20 1.97 -3.86 -4.02
C ALA A 20 2.73 -4.71 -5.05
N ALA A 21 2.13 -5.81 -5.53
CA ALA A 21 2.70 -6.65 -6.58
C ALA A 21 2.87 -5.90 -7.91
N GLU A 22 1.84 -5.17 -8.35
CA GLU A 22 1.87 -4.34 -9.56
C GLU A 22 2.96 -3.26 -9.46
N THR A 23 3.03 -2.54 -8.35
CA THR A 23 4.03 -1.49 -8.11
C THR A 23 5.45 -2.04 -8.05
N SER A 24 5.67 -3.21 -7.45
CA SER A 24 6.99 -3.87 -7.48
C SER A 24 7.46 -4.14 -8.92
N GLN A 25 6.56 -4.56 -9.81
CA GLN A 25 6.86 -4.78 -11.24
C GLN A 25 7.04 -3.46 -12.01
N MET A 26 6.34 -2.39 -11.61
CA MET A 26 6.51 -1.07 -12.21
C MET A 26 7.91 -0.49 -11.96
N PHE A 27 8.59 -0.84 -10.86
CA PHE A 27 9.99 -0.44 -10.66
C PHE A 27 10.96 -1.10 -11.67
N ASP A 28 10.61 -2.26 -12.22
CA ASP A 28 11.38 -2.90 -13.31
C ASP A 28 11.08 -2.28 -14.68
N ARG A 29 9.90 -1.66 -14.84
CA ARG A 29 9.41 -1.06 -16.08
C ARG A 29 8.75 0.30 -15.80
N PRO A 30 9.53 1.34 -15.47
CA PRO A 30 9.02 2.64 -15.03
C PRO A 30 8.15 3.33 -16.09
N GLU A 31 8.29 2.98 -17.36
CA GLU A 31 7.41 3.45 -18.44
C GLU A 31 5.94 3.06 -18.24
N HIS A 32 5.66 1.88 -17.66
CA HIS A 32 4.29 1.44 -17.38
C HIS A 32 3.68 2.16 -16.18
N ALA A 33 4.52 2.64 -15.25
CA ALA A 33 4.07 3.37 -14.08
C ALA A 33 3.51 4.76 -14.41
N ARG A 34 3.85 5.29 -15.58
CA ARG A 34 3.39 6.60 -16.08
C ARG A 34 2.06 6.49 -16.83
N ALA A 35 1.55 5.29 -17.06
CA ALA A 35 0.24 5.07 -17.66
C ALA A 35 -0.88 5.53 -16.72
N ILE A 36 -1.99 6.00 -17.28
CA ILE A 36 -3.16 6.42 -16.49
C ILE A 36 -3.67 5.28 -15.59
N ALA A 37 -3.60 4.04 -16.08
CA ALA A 37 -3.98 2.84 -15.33
C ALA A 37 -3.12 2.59 -14.07
N ALA A 38 -1.88 3.10 -14.04
CA ALA A 38 -0.98 2.95 -12.89
C ALA A 38 -1.19 4.03 -11.81
N ARG A 39 -1.97 5.08 -12.07
CA ARG A 39 -2.22 6.14 -11.07
C ARG A 39 -2.96 5.59 -9.84
N VAL A 40 -4.02 4.82 -10.08
CA VAL A 40 -4.85 4.25 -9.02
C VAL A 40 -4.03 3.38 -8.03
N PRO A 41 -3.25 2.37 -8.46
CA PRO A 41 -2.46 1.58 -7.52
C PRO A 41 -1.41 2.42 -6.76
N LEU A 42 -0.76 3.37 -7.44
CA LEU A 42 0.27 4.22 -6.82
C LEU A 42 -0.32 5.17 -5.78
N GLU A 43 -1.45 5.82 -6.07
CA GLU A 43 -2.14 6.72 -5.13
C GLU A 43 -2.67 5.95 -3.92
N ASN A 44 -3.21 4.75 -4.13
CA ASN A 44 -3.70 3.91 -3.03
C ASN A 44 -2.56 3.47 -2.10
N LEU A 45 -1.42 3.05 -2.64
CA LEU A 45 -0.25 2.70 -1.83
C LEU A 45 0.35 3.93 -1.14
N PHE A 46 0.38 5.09 -1.81
CA PHE A 46 0.81 6.34 -1.20
C PHE A 46 -0.05 6.68 0.02
N ARG A 47 -1.38 6.54 -0.10
CA ARG A 47 -2.32 6.77 0.99
C ARG A 47 -2.14 5.78 2.15
N VAL A 48 -1.91 4.50 1.86
CA VAL A 48 -1.59 3.48 2.89
C VAL A 48 -0.34 3.88 3.68
N LEU A 49 0.70 4.36 3.00
CA LEU A 49 1.93 4.83 3.62
C LEU A 49 1.70 6.10 4.47
N GLU A 50 0.94 7.09 3.97
CA GLU A 50 0.59 8.29 4.74
C GLU A 50 -0.19 7.96 6.02
N MET A 51 -1.11 7.00 5.95
CA MET A 51 -1.90 6.55 7.09
C MET A 51 -1.05 5.84 8.13
N PHE A 52 -0.15 4.98 7.68
CA PHE A 52 0.83 4.33 8.54
C PHE A 52 1.69 5.35 9.27
N GLN A 53 2.23 6.34 8.54
CA GLN A 53 3.04 7.40 9.13
C GLN A 53 2.26 8.24 10.16
N SER A 54 1.00 8.54 9.89
CA SER A 54 0.18 9.41 10.74
C SER A 54 -0.51 8.66 11.89
N ARG A 55 -0.40 7.33 11.95
CA ARG A 55 -1.19 6.45 12.85
C ARG A 55 -2.70 6.68 12.73
N ASN A 56 -3.15 7.14 11.56
CA ASN A 56 -4.53 7.51 11.28
C ASN A 56 -5.42 6.30 10.92
N PHE A 57 -4.90 5.07 10.99
CA PHE A 57 -5.73 3.88 10.85
C PHE A 57 -6.81 3.76 11.93
N VAL A 58 -6.63 4.42 13.07
CA VAL A 58 -7.52 4.39 14.25
C VAL A 58 -8.73 5.33 14.12
N ASP A 59 -8.73 6.30 13.19
CA ASP A 59 -9.68 7.43 13.20
C ASP A 59 -10.80 7.36 12.14
N GLU A 60 -11.08 6.18 11.55
CA GLU A 60 -12.05 6.10 10.45
C GLU A 60 -13.34 5.34 10.76
N THR A 61 -14.35 6.15 11.12
CA THR A 61 -15.77 6.02 10.73
C THR A 61 -15.99 6.04 9.19
N ARG A 62 -14.94 5.85 8.37
CA ARG A 62 -15.00 5.90 6.90
C ARG A 62 -14.76 4.51 6.33
N LYS A 63 -15.84 3.95 5.77
CA LYS A 63 -15.81 2.73 4.95
C LYS A 63 -14.84 2.90 3.77
N GLY A 64 -13.83 2.03 3.68
CA GLY A 64 -13.09 1.71 2.45
C GLY A 64 -12.09 2.78 1.98
N ILE A 65 -10.82 2.63 2.38
CA ILE A 65 -9.72 3.51 1.94
C ILE A 65 -9.21 3.14 0.55
N LEU A 66 -9.32 1.85 0.21
CA LEU A 66 -9.05 1.31 -1.12
C LEU A 66 -10.35 1.33 -1.94
N ALA A 67 -10.97 2.50 -2.04
CA ALA A 67 -12.23 2.67 -2.75
C ALA A 67 -11.97 2.72 -4.28
N LEU A 68 -12.15 1.57 -4.95
CA LEU A 68 -12.87 1.61 -6.23
C LEU A 68 -14.31 1.96 -5.86
N GLU A 69 -14.81 3.12 -6.29
CA GLU A 69 -16.16 3.65 -6.01
C GLU A 69 -17.18 2.53 -5.76
N SER A 70 -17.46 2.24 -4.49
CA SER A 70 -18.44 1.23 -4.12
C SER A 70 -19.77 1.93 -3.95
N THR A 71 -20.47 2.11 -5.07
CA THR A 71 -21.90 2.45 -5.08
C THR A 71 -22.70 1.25 -4.57
N ALA A 72 -22.82 1.09 -3.25
CA ALA A 72 -23.91 0.33 -2.63
C ALA A 72 -23.96 0.51 -1.11
N GLY A 73 -25.09 1.01 -0.63
CA GLY A 73 -25.74 0.47 0.58
C GLY A 73 -25.19 0.91 1.93
N GLN A 74 -25.97 1.74 2.62
CA GLN A 74 -26.09 1.65 4.07
C GLN A 74 -26.38 0.19 4.46
N ASP A 75 -25.48 -0.46 5.18
CA ASP A 75 -25.79 -1.61 6.03
C ASP A 75 -24.64 -1.84 7.03
N GLY A 76 -25.05 -2.13 8.27
CA GLY A 76 -24.35 -2.68 9.43
C GLY A 76 -22.86 -2.40 9.64
N GLU A 77 -22.54 -1.76 10.77
CA GLU A 77 -21.23 -1.90 11.42
C GLU A 77 -21.07 -3.36 11.89
N ASP A 78 -20.33 -4.17 11.14
CA ASP A 78 -19.85 -5.47 11.61
C ASP A 78 -18.53 -5.24 12.36
N PRO A 79 -18.36 -5.68 13.61
CA PRO A 79 -17.12 -5.50 14.37
C PRO A 79 -15.89 -6.18 13.74
N GLN A 80 -16.05 -6.97 12.66
CA GLN A 80 -14.91 -7.44 11.83
C GLN A 80 -14.36 -6.37 10.86
N ASP A 81 -15.10 -5.31 10.53
CA ASP A 81 -14.61 -4.20 9.71
C ASP A 81 -13.59 -3.31 10.44
N GLU A 82 -13.41 -3.49 11.75
CA GLU A 82 -12.41 -2.77 12.55
C GLU A 82 -10.98 -3.36 12.46
N LEU A 83 -10.76 -4.44 11.69
CA LEU A 83 -9.47 -5.17 11.72
C LEU A 83 -8.70 -5.20 10.39
N TRP A 84 -9.31 -4.84 9.25
CA TRP A 84 -8.61 -4.90 7.94
C TRP A 84 -7.33 -4.06 7.93
N HIS A 85 -7.33 -2.93 8.64
CA HIS A 85 -6.17 -2.05 8.69
C HIS A 85 -5.04 -2.62 9.53
N LYS A 86 -5.32 -3.51 10.50
CA LYS A 86 -4.29 -4.10 11.37
C LYS A 86 -3.42 -5.08 10.62
N ASP A 87 -3.99 -5.84 9.69
CA ASP A 87 -3.24 -6.77 8.85
C ASP A 87 -2.31 -6.00 7.90
N ILE A 88 -2.81 -4.93 7.28
CA ILE A 88 -2.01 -4.06 6.41
C ILE A 88 -0.95 -3.31 7.21
N GLU A 89 -1.29 -2.73 8.35
CA GLU A 89 -0.37 -2.03 9.25
C GLU A 89 0.75 -2.97 9.73
N SER A 90 0.39 -4.18 10.17
CA SER A 90 1.36 -5.21 10.57
C SER A 90 2.25 -5.63 9.40
N ALA A 91 1.68 -5.85 8.21
CA ALA A 91 2.43 -6.21 7.03
C ALA A 91 3.40 -5.09 6.58
N VAL A 92 2.98 -3.82 6.68
CA VAL A 92 3.83 -2.65 6.40
C VAL A 92 4.94 -2.55 7.43
N ALA A 93 4.64 -2.61 8.72
CA ALA A 93 5.64 -2.55 9.80
C ALA A 93 6.68 -3.67 9.66
N ASN A 94 6.23 -4.91 9.44
CA ASN A 94 7.10 -6.07 9.23
C ASN A 94 7.98 -5.90 7.98
N SER A 95 7.43 -5.35 6.90
CA SER A 95 8.18 -5.11 5.66
C SER A 95 9.21 -4.00 5.84
N ILE A 96 8.88 -2.92 6.55
CA ILE A 96 9.85 -1.87 6.91
C ILE A 96 10.96 -2.47 7.76
N HIS A 97 10.63 -3.20 8.82
CA HIS A 97 11.61 -3.80 9.71
C HIS A 97 12.56 -4.75 8.99
N LYS A 98 12.04 -5.53 8.01
CA LYS A 98 12.85 -6.47 7.25
C LYS A 98 13.82 -5.79 6.26
N ILE A 99 13.40 -4.71 5.60
CA ILE A 99 14.19 -4.04 4.57
C ILE A 99 15.14 -3.01 5.16
N TYR A 100 14.69 -2.26 6.17
CA TYR A 100 15.43 -1.16 6.77
C TYR A 100 16.08 -1.51 8.11
N GLY A 101 15.73 -2.66 8.70
CA GLY A 101 16.26 -3.14 9.97
C GLY A 101 15.61 -2.50 11.20
N ALA A 102 15.99 -3.00 12.38
CA ALA A 102 15.44 -2.57 13.67
C ALA A 102 15.81 -1.12 14.08
N SER A 103 16.76 -0.50 13.39
CA SER A 103 17.31 0.81 13.74
C SER A 103 16.79 1.95 12.87
N ALA A 104 16.03 1.65 11.81
CA ALA A 104 15.48 2.67 10.95
C ALA A 104 14.19 3.24 11.54
N SER A 105 14.05 4.57 11.50
CA SER A 105 12.79 5.21 11.85
C SER A 105 11.74 4.84 10.80
N GLU A 106 10.59 4.30 11.24
CA GLU A 106 9.43 4.03 10.38
C GLU A 106 9.04 5.24 9.54
N LYS A 107 9.21 6.45 10.12
CA LYS A 107 8.97 7.72 9.45
C LYS A 107 9.95 7.95 8.30
N GLU A 108 11.23 7.69 8.49
CA GLU A 108 12.26 7.85 7.45
C GLU A 108 12.07 6.83 6.33
N ALA A 109 11.81 5.57 6.67
CA ALA A 109 11.50 4.53 5.69
C ALA A 109 10.26 4.88 4.86
N THR A 110 9.20 5.39 5.50
CA THR A 110 7.99 5.81 4.80
C THR A 110 8.22 6.98 3.85
N VAL A 111 9.01 7.98 4.27
CA VAL A 111 9.39 9.12 3.41
C VAL A 111 10.23 8.65 2.21
N GLU A 112 11.15 7.71 2.42
CA GLU A 112 11.95 7.10 1.34
C GLU A 112 11.05 6.38 0.33
N LEU A 113 10.11 5.54 0.81
CA LEU A 113 9.16 4.82 -0.03
C LEU A 113 8.24 5.76 -0.82
N GLN A 114 7.71 6.81 -0.18
CA GLN A 114 6.93 7.84 -0.84
C GLN A 114 7.73 8.58 -1.91
N SER A 115 9.02 8.82 -1.67
CA SER A 115 9.91 9.45 -2.65
C SER A 115 10.14 8.53 -3.84
N ALA A 116 10.31 7.22 -3.61
CA ALA A 116 10.40 6.22 -4.67
C ALA A 116 9.13 6.17 -5.54
N LEU A 117 7.94 6.19 -4.91
CA LEU A 117 6.66 6.25 -5.62
C LEU A 117 6.51 7.55 -6.44
N ARG A 118 6.92 8.69 -5.88
CA ARG A 118 6.92 9.97 -6.61
C ARG A 118 7.84 9.94 -7.81
N TRP A 119 9.07 9.44 -7.66
CA TRP A 119 9.98 9.26 -8.79
C TRP A 119 9.37 8.36 -9.87
N LEU A 120 8.73 7.28 -9.46
CA LEU A 120 8.07 6.37 -10.39
C LEU A 120 6.96 7.06 -11.20
N ALA A 121 6.21 7.98 -10.58
CA ALA A 121 5.13 8.74 -11.21
C ALA A 121 5.59 9.96 -12.03
N THR A 122 6.64 10.67 -11.61
CA THR A 122 7.01 11.99 -12.16
C THR A 122 8.44 12.09 -12.72
N ASP A 123 9.25 11.05 -12.59
CA ASP A 123 10.68 11.04 -12.93
C ASP A 123 11.50 12.12 -12.21
N SER A 124 11.10 12.49 -10.99
CA SER A 124 11.79 13.51 -10.19
C SER A 124 13.19 13.09 -9.77
N GLN A 125 14.15 14.00 -9.76
CA GLN A 125 15.50 13.72 -9.29
C GLN A 125 15.50 13.14 -7.87
N LEU A 126 16.25 12.06 -7.67
CA LEU A 126 16.27 11.30 -6.42
C LEU A 126 17.72 10.98 -6.04
N ASP A 127 18.17 11.46 -4.88
CA ASP A 127 19.49 11.16 -4.34
C ASP A 127 19.57 9.69 -3.93
N ASN A 128 20.68 9.00 -4.23
CA ASN A 128 20.83 7.55 -4.01
C ASN A 128 19.74 6.69 -4.68
N ARG A 129 19.28 7.13 -5.87
CA ARG A 129 18.22 6.50 -6.67
C ARG A 129 18.27 4.97 -6.68
N ASP A 130 19.40 4.36 -7.04
CA ASP A 130 19.49 2.90 -7.17
C ASP A 130 19.24 2.17 -5.85
N GLN A 131 19.73 2.72 -4.73
CA GLN A 131 19.52 2.14 -3.41
C GLN A 131 18.06 2.26 -2.98
N ILE A 132 17.45 3.43 -3.19
CA ILE A 132 16.05 3.70 -2.81
C ILE A 132 15.10 2.85 -3.66
N ILE A 133 15.31 2.75 -4.97
CA ILE A 133 14.50 1.90 -5.85
C ILE A 133 14.63 0.43 -5.45
N THR A 134 15.85 -0.04 -5.16
CA THR A 134 16.08 -1.44 -4.76
C THR A 134 15.34 -1.76 -3.46
N ARG A 135 15.42 -0.88 -2.46
CA ARG A 135 14.70 -1.04 -1.18
C ARG A 135 13.20 -0.96 -1.36
N ALA A 136 12.70 0.00 -2.12
CA ALA A 136 11.27 0.14 -2.40
C ALA A 136 10.72 -1.09 -3.13
N LYS A 137 11.42 -1.59 -4.14
CA LYS A 137 11.04 -2.82 -4.85
C LYS A 137 10.97 -4.01 -3.91
N GLN A 138 11.99 -4.20 -3.07
CA GLN A 138 12.03 -5.27 -2.07
C GLN A 138 10.91 -5.13 -1.05
N PHE A 139 10.62 -3.90 -0.61
CA PHE A 139 9.52 -3.60 0.30
C PHE A 139 8.17 -4.00 -0.30
N PHE A 140 7.82 -3.52 -1.50
CA PHE A 140 6.53 -3.83 -2.12
C PHE A 140 6.39 -5.31 -2.48
N SER A 141 7.49 -5.96 -2.87
CA SER A 141 7.53 -7.41 -3.08
C SER A 141 7.23 -8.17 -1.78
N HIS A 142 7.89 -7.79 -0.68
CA HIS A 142 7.67 -8.41 0.62
C HIS A 142 6.26 -8.13 1.17
N LEU A 143 5.77 -6.90 1.03
CA LEU A 143 4.42 -6.51 1.43
C LEU A 143 3.36 -7.36 0.73
N SER A 144 3.52 -7.58 -0.58
CA SER A 144 2.62 -8.44 -1.35
C SER A 144 2.66 -9.93 -0.95
N GLN A 145 3.72 -10.38 -0.30
CA GLN A 145 3.86 -11.75 0.21
C GLN A 145 3.34 -11.90 1.64
N ALA A 146 3.40 -10.82 2.43
CA ALA A 146 2.94 -10.78 3.81
C ALA A 146 1.42 -10.66 3.93
N LEU A 147 0.78 -10.07 2.92
CA LEU A 147 -0.68 -10.07 2.69
C LEU A 147 -1.09 -11.24 1.79
#